data_AF-A0A8J8BUI3-F1
#
_entry.id   AF-A0A8J8BUI3-F1
#
_cell.length_a   1.000
_cell.length_b   1.000
_cell.length_c   1.000
_cell.angle_alpha   90.00
_cell.angle_beta   90.00
_cell.angle_gamma   90.00
#
_symmetry.space_group_name_H-M   'P 1'
#
loop_
_entity.id
_entity.type
_entity.pdbx_description
1 polymer ?
#
loop_
_entity_poly.entity_id
_entity_poly.type
_entity_poly.pdbx_seq_one_letter_code
_entity_poly.pdbx_strand_id
1 'polypeptide(L)'
;MYEMQTYLKKADILTFLNISLGFIAMVFIFSNNIDLAARLILVAVVADGFDGYFARRSKTESEFGMNFDSLSDCISFGVAPALLIYSYVSE
;
A
#
# COMPACT_ATOMS: atom_id res chain seq x y z
N MET A 1 -13.06 21.35 -15.97
CA MET A 1 -13.23 21.17 -14.51
C MET A 1 -14.30 20.14 -14.13
N TYR A 2 -15.08 19.57 -15.06
CA TYR A 2 -16.10 18.53 -14.77
C TYR A 2 -15.67 17.08 -15.09
N GLU A 3 -14.50 16.85 -15.70
CA GLU A 3 -14.09 15.48 -16.11
C GLU A 3 -13.22 14.73 -15.08
N MET A 4 -12.66 15.43 -14.08
CA MET A 4 -11.69 14.83 -13.16
C MET A 4 -12.35 14.01 -12.03
N GLN A 5 -13.65 14.20 -11.78
CA GLN A 5 -14.40 13.50 -10.73
C GLN A 5 -14.77 12.05 -11.11
N THR A 6 -14.52 11.62 -12.35
CA THR A 6 -14.84 10.26 -12.82
C THR A 6 -13.69 9.26 -12.57
N TYR A 7 -12.46 9.73 -12.32
CA TYR A 7 -11.26 8.89 -12.25
C TYR A 7 -10.77 8.55 -10.84
N LEU A 8 -11.17 9.30 -9.81
CA LEU A 8 -10.82 9.05 -8.41
C LEU A 8 -12.06 8.67 -7.61
N LYS A 9 -12.23 7.37 -7.39
CA LYS A 9 -13.23 6.81 -6.48
C LYS A 9 -12.60 6.62 -5.10
N LYS A 10 -13.44 6.38 -4.08
CA LYS A 10 -12.99 6.23 -2.68
C LYS A 10 -11.94 5.13 -2.50
N ALA A 11 -12.03 4.06 -3.29
CA ALA A 11 -11.04 2.98 -3.31
C ALA A 11 -9.65 3.49 -3.75
N ASP A 12 -9.58 4.32 -4.80
CA ASP A 12 -8.29 4.83 -5.30
C ASP A 12 -7.52 5.66 -4.24
N ILE A 13 -8.24 6.33 -3.34
CA ILE A 13 -7.64 7.07 -2.21
C ILE A 13 -7.04 6.12 -1.17
N LEU A 14 -7.71 5.00 -0.89
CA LEU A 14 -7.23 3.98 0.03
C LEU A 14 -6.01 3.25 -0.54
N THR A 15 -6.02 2.92 -1.84
CA THR A 15 -4.86 2.34 -2.52
C THR A 15 -3.65 3.28 -2.47
N PHE A 16 -3.87 4.59 -2.68
CA PHE A 16 -2.81 5.59 -2.56
C PHE A 16 -2.26 5.71 -1.13
N LEU A 17 -3.15 5.65 -0.14
CA LEU A 17 -2.77 5.60 1.27
C LEU A 17 -1.91 4.37 1.56
N ASN A 18 -2.26 3.23 0.98
CA ASN A 18 -1.52 1.99 1.23
C ASN A 18 -0.10 2.04 0.67
N ILE A 19 0.06 2.50 -0.58
CA ILE A 19 1.38 2.75 -1.17
C ILE A 19 2.21 3.72 -0.31
N SER A 20 1.57 4.78 0.20
CA SER A 20 2.24 5.76 1.06
C SER A 20 2.71 5.14 2.38
N LEU A 21 1.90 4.26 3.00
CA LEU A 21 2.28 3.52 4.20
C LEU A 21 3.45 2.57 3.93
N GLY A 22 3.43 1.84 2.81
CA GLY A 22 4.53 0.98 2.38
C GLY A 22 5.83 1.77 2.16
N PHE A 23 5.73 2.95 1.55
CA PHE A 23 6.88 3.84 1.36
C PHE A 23 7.45 4.37 2.68
N ILE A 24 6.59 4.84 3.59
CA ILE A 24 7.01 5.30 4.92
C ILE A 24 7.67 4.17 5.70
N ALA A 25 7.13 2.94 5.62
CA ALA A 25 7.75 1.78 6.23
C ALA A 25 9.18 1.56 5.72
N MET A 26 9.40 1.66 4.40
CA MET A 26 10.75 1.58 3.82
C MET A 26 11.70 2.66 4.35
N VAL A 27 11.23 3.89 4.54
CA VAL A 27 12.05 4.97 5.14
C VAL A 27 12.46 4.62 6.58
N PHE A 28 11.57 4.01 7.37
CA PHE A 28 11.90 3.57 8.73
C PHE A 28 12.86 2.38 8.77
N ILE A 29 12.80 1.48 7.78
CA ILE A 29 13.79 0.40 7.61
C ILE A 29 15.18 1.02 7.45
N PHE A 30 15.34 2.00 6.55
CA PHE A 30 16.63 2.69 6.37
C PHE A 30 17.08 3.53 7.58
N SER A 31 16.17 3.83 8.50
CA SER A 31 16.46 4.56 9.74
C SER A 31 16.81 3.62 10.92
N ASN A 32 17.04 2.32 10.66
CA ASN A 32 17.23 1.26 11.67
C ASN A 32 16.08 1.14 12.69
N ASN A 33 14.86 1.57 12.32
CA ASN A 33 13.69 1.43 13.18
C ASN A 33 12.80 0.29 12.67
N ILE A 34 13.34 -0.93 12.75
CA ILE A 34 12.74 -2.16 12.19
C ILE A 34 11.40 -2.48 12.86
N ASP A 35 11.29 -2.25 14.18
CA ASP A 35 10.05 -2.45 14.95
C ASP A 35 8.88 -1.62 14.40
N LEU A 36 9.12 -0.34 14.13
CA LEU A 36 8.09 0.56 13.62
C LEU A 36 7.77 0.27 12.15
N ALA A 37 8.79 -0.08 11.35
CA ALA A 37 8.59 -0.51 9.98
C ALA A 37 7.72 -1.78 9.87
N ALA A 38 7.96 -2.79 10.71
CA ALA A 38 7.17 -4.03 10.72
C ALA A 38 5.69 -3.77 11.03
N ARG A 39 5.40 -2.88 11.99
CA ARG A 39 4.03 -2.48 12.33
C ARG A 39 3.35 -1.74 11.17
N LEU A 40 4.08 -0.85 10.49
CA LEU A 40 3.54 -0.12 9.34
C LEU A 40 3.23 -1.06 8.17
N ILE A 41 4.08 -2.04 7.90
CA ILE A 41 3.83 -3.07 6.87
C ILE A 41 2.58 -3.88 7.21
N LEU A 42 2.41 -4.29 8.47
CA LEU A 42 1.21 -5.01 8.89
C LEU A 42 -0.06 -4.18 8.71
N VAL A 43 -0.02 -2.89 9.08
CA VAL A 43 -1.15 -1.97 8.87
C VAL A 43 -1.44 -1.79 7.38
N ALA A 44 -0.40 -1.68 6.54
CA ALA A 44 -0.54 -1.54 5.09
C ALA A 44 -1.22 -2.78 4.47
N VAL A 45 -0.73 -3.97 4.81
CA VAL A 45 -1.31 -5.25 4.36
C VAL A 45 -2.78 -5.39 4.77
N VAL A 46 -3.13 -5.02 5.99
CA VAL A 46 -4.52 -5.06 6.45
C VAL A 46 -5.38 -4.04 5.71
N ALA A 47 -4.87 -2.82 5.50
CA ALA A 47 -5.58 -1.77 4.77
C ALA A 47 -5.87 -2.17 3.32
N ASP A 48 -4.90 -2.80 2.65
CA ASP A 48 -5.03 -3.32 1.28
C ASP A 48 -6.14 -4.38 1.17
N GLY A 49 -6.11 -5.35 2.07
CA GLY A 49 -7.12 -6.42 2.10
C GLY A 49 -8.54 -5.90 2.35
N PHE A 50 -8.68 -4.81 3.12
CA PHE A 50 -9.97 -4.13 3.28
C PHE A 50 -10.39 -3.40 2.01
N ASP A 51 -9.48 -2.70 1.34
CA ASP A 51 -9.79 -1.94 0.13
C ASP A 51 -10.21 -2.86 -1.02
N GLY A 52 -9.47 -3.95 -1.25
CA GLY A 52 -9.81 -4.98 -2.23
C GLY A 52 -11.16 -5.67 -1.95
N TYR A 53 -11.54 -5.82 -0.66
CA TYR A 53 -12.85 -6.36 -0.29
C TYR A 53 -14.00 -5.36 -0.57
N PHE A 54 -13.80 -4.08 -0.27
CA PHE A 54 -14.82 -3.05 -0.49
C PHE A 54 -14.96 -2.64 -1.97
N ALA A 55 -13.86 -2.63 -2.72
CA ALA A 55 -13.83 -2.33 -4.15
C ALA A 55 -14.60 -3.37 -4.97
N ARG A 56 -14.33 -4.67 -4.75
CA ARG A 56 -15.01 -5.79 -5.43
C ARG A 56 -16.51 -5.83 -5.19
N ARG A 57 -16.94 -5.44 -3.99
CA ARG A 57 -18.35 -5.44 -3.61
C ARG A 57 -19.13 -4.25 -4.19
N SER A 58 -18.43 -3.16 -4.52
CA SER A 58 -19.07 -1.92 -4.98
C SER A 58 -19.14 -1.79 -6.51
N LYS A 59 -18.56 -2.73 -7.29
CA LYS A 59 -18.45 -2.66 -8.78
C LYS A 59 -17.93 -1.30 -9.27
N THR A 60 -17.19 -0.60 -8.43
CA THR A 60 -16.74 0.79 -8.66
C THR A 60 -15.22 0.79 -8.81
N GLU A 61 -14.68 -0.17 -9.54
CA GLU A 61 -13.25 -0.23 -9.85
C GLU A 61 -12.98 0.68 -11.06
N SER A 62 -11.93 1.49 -10.99
CA SER A 62 -11.43 2.24 -12.15
C SER A 62 -10.24 1.47 -12.74
N GLU A 63 -10.03 1.54 -14.05
CA GLU A 63 -8.90 0.87 -14.71
C GLU A 63 -7.55 1.40 -14.19
N PHE A 64 -7.53 2.67 -13.78
CA PHE A 64 -6.38 3.29 -13.11
C PHE A 64 -6.14 2.71 -11.71
N GLY A 65 -7.20 2.60 -10.90
CA GLY A 65 -7.18 2.03 -9.56
C GLY A 65 -6.70 0.59 -9.53
N MET A 66 -7.14 -0.22 -10.51
CA MET A 66 -6.74 -1.63 -10.62
C MET A 66 -5.23 -1.81 -10.82
N ASN A 67 -4.60 -0.96 -11.63
CA ASN A 67 -3.14 -0.99 -11.81
C ASN A 67 -2.41 -0.50 -10.55
N PHE A 68 -2.98 0.45 -9.83
CA PHE A 68 -2.44 0.96 -8.57
C PHE A 68 -2.56 -0.06 -7.42
N ASP A 69 -3.64 -0.84 -7.38
CA ASP A 69 -3.86 -1.93 -6.43
C ASP A 69 -2.76 -2.99 -6.58
N SER A 70 -2.47 -3.38 -7.83
CA SER A 70 -1.37 -4.31 -8.13
C SER A 70 0.01 -3.76 -7.74
N LEU A 71 0.23 -2.45 -7.84
CA LEU A 71 1.48 -1.81 -7.41
C LEU A 71 1.58 -1.74 -5.89
N SER A 72 0.47 -1.41 -5.23
CA SER A 72 0.30 -1.42 -3.78
C SER A 72 0.62 -2.79 -3.19
N ASP A 73 0.05 -3.84 -3.78
CA ASP A 73 0.31 -5.24 -3.46
C ASP A 73 1.82 -5.57 -3.55
N CYS A 74 2.45 -5.20 -4.67
CA CYS A 74 3.88 -5.44 -4.89
C CYS A 74 4.76 -4.78 -3.81
N ILE A 75 4.42 -3.56 -3.40
CA ILE A 75 5.19 -2.82 -2.39
C ILE A 75 4.95 -3.41 -1.00
N SER A 76 3.69 -3.62 -0.62
CA SER A 76 3.28 -4.02 0.73
C SER A 76 3.60 -5.48 1.05
N PHE A 77 3.46 -6.39 0.07
CA PHE A 77 3.73 -7.83 0.25
C PHE A 77 5.09 -8.29 -0.28
N GLY A 78 5.69 -7.54 -1.21
CA GLY A 78 6.96 -7.91 -1.83
C GLY A 78 8.13 -7.09 -1.30
N VAL A 79 8.18 -5.82 -1.69
CA VAL A 79 9.37 -4.97 -1.52
C VAL A 79 9.62 -4.64 -0.04
N ALA A 80 8.63 -4.15 0.69
CA ALA A 80 8.81 -3.72 2.07
C ALA A 80 9.19 -4.89 3.02
N PRO A 81 8.56 -6.09 2.94
CA PRO A 81 9.00 -7.25 3.72
C PRO A 81 10.41 -7.72 3.35
N ALA A 82 10.76 -7.74 2.06
CA ALA A 82 12.10 -8.13 1.62
C ALA A 82 13.19 -7.19 2.16
N LEU A 83 12.95 -5.88 2.12
CA LEU A 83 13.85 -4.88 2.69
C LEU A 83 13.96 -5.01 4.21
N LEU A 84 12.85 -5.32 4.90
CA LEU A 84 12.84 -5.49 6.35
C LEU A 84 13.73 -6.67 6.76
N ILE A 85 13.61 -7.81 6.08
CA ILE A 85 14.46 -8.99 6.32
C ILE A 85 15.92 -8.67 6.02
N TYR A 86 16.20 -8.01 4.89
CA TYR A 86 17.56 -7.63 4.52
C TYR A 86 18.21 -6.72 5.57
N SER A 87 17.48 -5.71 6.05
CA SER A 87 17.95 -4.78 7.08
C SER A 87 18.18 -5.50 8.40
N TYR A 88 17.29 -6.42 8.80
CA TYR A 88 17.42 -7.19 10.04
C TYR A 88 18.62 -8.15 10.02
N VAL A 89 18.95 -8.73 8.86
CA VAL A 89 20.11 -9.62 8.72
C VAL A 89 21.43 -8.84 8.58
N SER A 90 21.37 -7.59 8.13
CA SER A 90 22.55 -6.73 7.94
C SER A 90 22.95 -5.93 9.19
N GLU A 91 22.12 -5.97 10.24
CA GLU A 91 22.44 -5.52 11.60
C GLU A 91 23.31 -6.54 12.34
#